data_AF-A0A2D9IRE8-F1
#
_entry.id   AF-A0A2D9IRE8-F1
#
_cell.length_a   1.000
_cell.length_b   1.000
_cell.length_c   1.000
_cell.angle_alpha   90.00
_cell.angle_beta   90.00
_cell.angle_gamma   90.00
#
_symmetry.space_group_name_H-M   'P 1'
#
loop_
_entity.id
_entity.type
_entity.pdbx_description
1 polymer ?
#
loop_
_entity_poly.entity_id
_entity_poly.type
_entity_poly.pdbx_seq_one_letter_code
_entity_poly.pdbx_strand_id
1 'polypeptide(L)' 'MIEVKDDPVLLTKKLIGFKSITPDDDGSIDYIASIVEQLGFKSNIFTTQGVKNLFARWSPKTGFKRTLAFNGHVD' A
#
# COMPACT_ATOMS: atom_id res chain seq x y z
N MET A 1 16.15 3.69 3.56
CA MET A 1 15.25 3.15 2.51
C MET A 1 14.92 1.71 2.88
N ILE A 2 13.66 1.31 2.76
CA ILE A 2 13.24 -0.09 3.00
C ILE A 2 13.69 -0.91 1.78
N GLU A 3 14.46 -1.97 1.97
CA GLU A 3 14.82 -2.88 0.89
C GLU A 3 13.62 -3.77 0.56
N VAL A 4 13.14 -3.71 -0.69
CA VAL A 4 12.08 -4.61 -1.17
C VAL A 4 12.70 -5.95 -1.51
N LYS A 5 12.44 -6.94 -0.67
CA LYS A 5 12.77 -8.34 -0.92
C LYS A 5 11.52 -9.07 -1.41
N ASP A 6 11.65 -9.87 -2.47
CA ASP A 6 10.59 -10.77 -2.93
C ASP A 6 10.46 -11.97 -1.97
N ASP A 7 9.91 -11.68 -0.79
CA ASP A 7 9.75 -12.61 0.32
C ASP A 7 8.38 -12.36 0.97
N PRO A 8 7.32 -13.03 0.50
CA PRO A 8 5.96 -12.77 0.97
C PRO A 8 5.79 -13.10 2.45
N VAL A 9 6.53 -14.08 2.99
CA VAL A 9 6.46 -14.43 4.41
C VAL A 9 7.02 -13.31 5.28
N LEU A 10 8.17 -12.75 4.91
CA LEU A 10 8.76 -11.60 5.61
C LEU A 10 7.85 -10.37 5.53
N LEU A 11 7.28 -10.10 4.35
CA LEU A 11 6.37 -8.99 4.13
C LEU A 11 5.09 -9.13 4.98
N THR A 12 4.44 -10.30 4.93
CA THR A 12 3.26 -10.59 5.74
C THR A 12 3.57 -10.47 7.22
N LYS A 13 4.70 -11.02 7.70
CA LYS A 13 5.12 -10.89 9.11
C LYS A 13 5.25 -9.44 9.56
N LYS A 14 5.76 -8.56 8.70
CA LYS A 14 5.85 -7.13 9.00
C LYS A 14 4.47 -6.46 9.01
N LEU A 15 3.62 -6.78 8.02
CA LEU A 15 2.28 -6.21 7.90
C LEU A 15 1.37 -6.56 9.08
N ILE A 16 1.33 -7.83 9.50
CA ILE A 16 0.52 -8.26 10.66
C ILE A 16 1.07 -7.76 12.00
N GLY A 17 2.27 -7.18 12.02
CA GLY A 17 2.90 -6.62 13.21
C GLY A 17 2.52 -5.17 13.49
N PHE A 18 1.87 -4.49 12.55
CA PHE A 18 1.30 -3.16 12.78
C PHE A 18 0.03 -3.27 13.62
N LYS A 19 -0.13 -2.39 14.60
CA LYS A 19 -1.35 -2.32 15.41
C LYS A 19 -2.38 -1.44 14.71
N SER A 20 -2.72 -1.78 13.47
CA SER A 20 -3.72 -1.09 12.66
C SER A 20 -5.11 -1.31 13.24
N ILE A 21 -5.57 -0.37 14.07
CA ILE A 21 -6.89 -0.40 14.69
C ILE A 21 -7.56 0.92 14.31
N THR A 22 -8.68 0.85 13.60
CA THR A 22 -9.41 2.02 13.11
C THR A 22 -9.59 3.08 14.22
N PRO A 23 -9.24 4.35 13.98
CA PRO A 23 -8.84 4.96 12.70
C PRO A 23 -7.34 4.87 12.37
N ASP A 24 -6.52 4.38 13.29
CA ASP A 24 -5.06 4.43 13.21
C ASP A 24 -4.49 3.20 12.49
N ASP A 25 -3.76 3.42 11.40
CA ASP A 25 -3.13 2.35 10.62
C ASP A 25 -1.76 1.90 11.15
N ASP A 26 -1.27 2.54 12.22
CA ASP A 26 0.05 2.33 12.85
C ASP A 26 1.24 2.38 11.85
N GLY A 27 1.08 3.11 10.74
CA GLY A 27 2.08 3.26 9.69
C GLY A 27 2.11 2.13 8.66
N SER A 28 1.16 1.19 8.70
CA SER A 28 1.02 0.12 7.70
C SER A 28 0.79 0.67 6.29
N ILE A 29 0.01 1.75 6.15
CA ILE A 29 -0.26 2.39 4.85
C ILE A 29 1.02 3.00 4.26
N ASP A 30 1.77 3.74 5.08
CA ASP A 30 3.03 4.36 4.66
C ASP A 30 4.07 3.28 4.29
N TYR A 31 4.09 2.16 5.02
CA TYR A 31 4.94 1.02 4.70
C TYR A 31 4.57 0.38 3.34
N ILE A 32 3.28 0.11 3.09
CA ILE A 32 2.83 -0.42 1.78
C ILE A 32 3.16 0.55 0.65
N ALA A 33 2.90 1.84 0.84
CA ALA A 33 3.20 2.88 -0.15
C ALA A 33 4.68 2.87 -0.56
N SER A 34 5.59 2.81 0.42
CA SER A 34 7.04 2.79 0.18
C SER A 34 7.52 1.56 -0.62
N ILE A 35 6.82 0.42 -0.52
CA ILE A 35 7.15 -0.80 -1.26
C ILE A 35 6.66 -0.67 -2.70
N VAL A 36 5.39 -0.31 -2.89
CA VAL A 36 4.81 -0.26 -4.24
C VAL A 36 5.44 0.86 -5.08
N GLU A 37 5.88 1.96 -4.48
CA GLU A 37 6.64 3.01 -5.16
C GLU A 37 7.97 2.50 -5.73
N GLN A 38 8.70 1.68 -4.98
CA GLN A 38 9.92 1.02 -5.46
C GLN A 38 9.64 0.05 -6.62
N LEU A 39 8.42 -0.50 -6.68
CA LEU A 39 7.94 -1.33 -7.79
C LEU A 39 7.36 -0.52 -8.96
N GLY A 40 7.46 0.82 -8.92
CA GLY A 40 7.05 1.71 -10.00
C GLY A 40 5.57 2.10 -9.99
N PHE A 41 4.85 1.88 -8.89
CA PHE A 41 3.51 2.43 -8.70
C PHE A 41 3.60 3.90 -8.30
N LYS A 42 2.60 4.70 -8.71
CA LYS A 42 2.35 6.01 -8.11
C LYS A 42 1.39 5.84 -6.95
N SER A 43 1.81 6.21 -5.75
CA SER A 43 0.98 6.19 -4.55
C SER A 43 0.22 7.51 -4.39
N ASN A 44 -0.98 7.44 -3.82
CA ASN A 44 -1.73 8.58 -3.31
C ASN A 44 -2.33 8.18 -1.97
N ILE A 45 -1.80 8.75 -0.89
CA ILE A 45 -2.32 8.57 0.47
C ILE A 45 -3.29 9.71 0.75
N PHE A 46 -4.48 9.37 1.23
CA PHE A 46 -5.51 10.35 1.54
C PHE A 46 -6.34 9.90 2.73
N THR A 47 -7.01 10.84 3.38
CA THR A 47 -7.87 10.57 4.53
C THR A 47 -9.33 10.81 4.16
N THR A 48 -10.20 9.88 4.52
CA THR A 48 -11.66 10.03 4.43
C THR A 48 -12.28 9.65 5.77
N GLN A 49 -13.17 10.49 6.29
CA GLN A 49 -13.83 10.28 7.59
C GLN A 49 -12.85 9.97 8.74
N GLY A 50 -11.65 10.55 8.70
CA GLY A 50 -10.60 10.31 9.71
C GLY A 50 -9.77 9.04 9.51
N VAL A 51 -10.07 8.21 8.52
CA VAL A 51 -9.33 6.97 8.22
C VAL A 51 -8.36 7.17 7.05
N LYS A 52 -7.10 6.77 7.24
CA LYS A 52 -6.06 6.86 6.21
C LYS A 52 -6.22 5.73 5.18
N ASN A 53 -6.13 6.07 3.90
CA ASN A 53 -6.30 5.16 2.78
C ASN A 53 -5.14 5.33 1.78
N LEU A 54 -4.87 4.29 0.99
CA LEU A 54 -3.89 4.30 -0.07
C LEU A 54 -4.51 3.87 -1.40
N PHE A 55 -4.31 4.69 -2.42
CA PHE A 55 -4.52 4.30 -3.82
C PHE A 55 -3.17 4.25 -4.53
N ALA A 56 -2.74 3.05 -4.94
CA ALA A 56 -1.51 2.86 -5.70
C ALA A 56 -1.83 2.40 -7.12
N ARG A 57 -1.26 3.07 -8.12
CA ARG A 57 -1.49 2.75 -9.53
C ARG A 57 -0.18 2.56 -10.28
N TRP A 58 -0.01 1.36 -10.83
CA TRP A 58 0.94 1.12 -11.91
C TRP A 58 0.27 1.42 -13.24
N SER A 59 0.94 2.17 -14.12
CA SER A 59 0.42 2.47 -15.46
C SER A 59 1.54 2.76 -16.44
N PRO A 60 1.48 2.24 -17.67
CA PRO A 60 2.30 2.74 -18.77
C PRO A 60 1.86 4.18 -19.08
N LYS A 61 2.74 4.93 -19.74
CA LYS A 61 2.52 6.34 -20.08
C LYS A 61 1.24 6.59 -20.87
N THR A 62 0.82 5.62 -21.70
CA THR A 62 -0.38 5.71 -22.55
C THR A 62 -1.67 5.25 -21.85
N GLY A 63 -1.59 4.82 -20.59
CA GLY A 63 -2.74 4.29 -19.85
C GLY A 63 -3.16 2.88 -20.27
N PHE A 64 -4.27 2.40 -19.69
CA PHE A 64 -4.87 1.10 -19.99
C PHE A 64 -6.35 1.27 -20.35
N LYS A 65 -6.83 0.49 -21.34
CA LYS A 65 -8.26 0.44 -21.70
C LYS A 65 -9.14 -0.24 -20.65
N ARG A 66 -8.56 -1.13 -19.83
CA ARG A 66 -9.23 -1.84 -18.73
C ARG A 66 -8.27 -1.92 -17.55
N THR A 67 -8.80 -1.93 -16.33
CA THR A 67 -8.01 -1.92 -15.10
C THR A 67 -8.42 -3.05 -14.19
N LEU A 68 -7.45 -3.77 -13.64
CA LEU A 68 -7.66 -4.72 -12.54
C LEU A 68 -7.21 -4.05 -11.24
N ALA A 69 -7.99 -4.21 -10.17
CA ALA A 69 -7.68 -3.66 -8.85
C ALA A 69 -7.60 -4.78 -7.83
N PHE A 70 -6.53 -4.77 -7.04
CA PHE A 70 -6.42 -5.53 -5.80
C PHE A 70 -6.84 -4.60 -4.66
N ASN A 71 -7.87 -4.99 -3.91
CA ASN A 71 -8.42 -4.18 -2.82
C ASN A 71 -8.38 -5.01 -1.53
N GLY A 72 -8.09 -4.35 -0.42
CA GLY A 72 -8.06 -4.92 0.93
C GLY A 72 -8.14 -3.81 1.96
N HIS A 73 -8.20 -4.20 3.24
CA HIS A 73 -8.15 -3.30 4.39
C HIS A 73 -6.90 -3.60 5.22
N VAL A 74 -6.52 -2.68 6.12
CA VAL A 74 -5.34 -2.84 6.99
C VAL A 74 -5.71 -3.15 8.44
N ASP A 75 -6.95 -2.87 8.86
CA ASP A 75 -7.50 -3.07 10.21
C ASP A 75 -8.14 -4.45 10.46
#